data_AF-A0A9W6DML8-F1
#
_entry.id   AF-A0A9W6DML8-F1
#
_cell.length_a   1.000
_cell.length_b   1.000
_cell.length_c   1.000
_cell.angle_alpha   90.00
_cell.angle_beta   90.00
_cell.angle_gamma   90.00
#
_symmetry.space_group_name_H-M   'P 1'
#
loop_
_entity.id
_entity.type
_entity.pdbx_description
1 polymer ?
#
loop_
_entity_poly.entity_id
_entity_poly.type
_entity_poly.pdbx_seq_one_letter_code
_entity_poly.pdbx_strand_id
1 'polypeptide(L)'
;MRKDDQSSDLLRKAYSVNWSALQTGDNGNSEQRLKILELRSKLAEYNSALMSQIAINKQPNPQVDELENLRDWLKVEVSENSGLHGPGSLVWFTEQGDEPNLENKLVVLSSKNVNQDKFTRFILKHAGKLLLSLPFIPVKRRNFPTRETLGNPPVFQIYSSTDDIISVGNKIATVLASLLTTIPVVVLNFISSINLRLGLIVMFTLLFSSVLAFMGNASRVEVFGASAAFAAVQVVFVGSVSRP
;
A
#
# COMPACT_ATOMS: atom_id res chain seq x y z
N MET A 1 25.56 -10.54 -53.23
CA MET A 1 24.47 -9.55 -53.24
C MET A 1 25.08 -8.16 -53.27
N ARG A 2 24.87 -7.39 -54.35
CA ARG A 2 25.22 -5.96 -54.35
C ARG A 2 24.23 -5.25 -53.43
N LYS A 3 24.72 -4.37 -52.55
CA LYS A 3 23.86 -3.49 -51.74
C LYS A 3 22.95 -2.71 -52.69
N ASP A 4 21.67 -2.52 -52.37
CA ASP A 4 20.70 -1.85 -53.26
C ASP A 4 21.13 -0.43 -53.68
N ASP A 5 21.98 0.21 -52.88
CA ASP A 5 22.64 1.49 -53.15
C ASP A 5 23.60 1.44 -54.38
N GLN A 6 24.12 0.25 -54.67
CA GLN A 6 24.96 -0.06 -55.83
C GLN A 6 24.18 -0.77 -56.96
N SER A 7 22.85 -0.86 -56.85
CA SER A 7 22.01 -1.45 -57.90
C SER A 7 21.90 -0.53 -59.11
N SER A 8 21.87 -1.10 -60.31
CA SER A 8 21.60 -0.35 -61.55
C SER A 8 20.15 0.14 -61.66
N ASP A 9 19.24 -0.41 -60.86
CA ASP A 9 17.82 -0.08 -60.89
C ASP A 9 17.53 1.21 -60.12
N LEU A 10 17.03 2.23 -60.82
CA LEU A 10 16.67 3.54 -60.22
C LEU A 10 15.66 3.41 -59.07
N LEU A 11 14.75 2.44 -59.15
CA LEU A 11 13.77 2.17 -58.09
C LEU A 11 14.41 1.58 -56.83
N ARG A 12 15.42 0.71 -56.97
CA ARG A 12 16.15 0.14 -55.83
C ARG A 12 17.04 1.18 -55.13
N LYS A 13 17.61 2.12 -55.89
CA LYS A 13 18.28 3.29 -55.30
C LYS A 13 17.31 4.16 -54.51
N ALA A 14 16.12 4.41 -55.05
CA ALA A 14 15.09 5.20 -54.36
C ALA A 14 14.62 4.56 -53.04
N TYR A 15 14.61 3.23 -52.96
CA TYR A 15 14.28 2.48 -51.74
C TYR A 15 15.26 2.72 -50.57
N SER A 16 16.53 3.03 -50.85
CA SER A 16 17.52 3.31 -49.80
C SER A 16 17.31 4.63 -49.07
N VAL A 17 16.66 5.61 -49.73
CA VAL A 17 16.53 6.99 -49.23
C VAL A 17 15.09 7.33 -48.87
N ASN A 18 14.11 6.70 -49.52
CA ASN A 18 12.70 7.04 -49.38
C ASN A 18 11.86 5.86 -48.83
N TRP A 19 11.50 5.97 -47.56
CA TRP A 19 10.59 5.04 -46.86
C TRP A 19 9.23 4.89 -47.56
N SER A 20 8.65 5.99 -48.05
CA SER A 20 7.34 5.93 -48.71
C SER A 20 7.40 5.09 -49.99
N ALA A 21 8.45 5.27 -50.80
CA ALA A 21 8.69 4.49 -52.02
C ALA A 21 8.98 3.01 -51.73
N LEU A 22 9.67 2.71 -50.61
CA LEU A 22 9.89 1.34 -50.14
C LEU A 22 8.59 0.67 -49.66
N GLN A 23 7.64 1.44 -49.12
CA GLN A 23 6.35 0.95 -48.63
C GLN A 23 5.33 0.70 -49.75
N THR A 24 5.30 1.54 -50.80
CA THR A 24 4.39 1.39 -51.95
C THR A 24 4.97 0.61 -53.13
N GLY A 25 6.27 0.31 -53.13
CA GLY A 25 6.91 -0.49 -54.18
C GLY A 25 6.38 -1.93 -54.24
N ASP A 26 5.76 -2.30 -55.36
CA ASP A 26 5.11 -3.59 -55.63
C ASP A 26 6.08 -4.69 -56.10
N ASN A 27 7.36 -4.36 -56.26
CA ASN A 27 8.38 -5.35 -56.60
C ASN A 27 8.71 -6.17 -55.34
N GLY A 28 8.05 -7.32 -55.19
CA GLY A 28 8.11 -8.26 -54.06
C GLY A 28 9.47 -8.90 -53.72
N ASN A 29 10.58 -8.22 -54.03
CA ASN A 29 11.95 -8.71 -53.90
C ASN A 29 12.87 -7.76 -53.10
N SER A 30 12.33 -6.79 -52.35
CA SER A 30 13.14 -5.93 -51.48
C SER A 30 13.36 -6.59 -50.12
N GLU A 31 14.49 -7.27 -49.96
CA GLU A 31 14.95 -7.82 -48.67
C GLU A 31 14.93 -6.77 -47.55
N GLN A 32 15.15 -5.49 -47.90
CA GLN A 32 15.04 -4.35 -47.00
C GLN A 32 13.63 -4.21 -46.40
N ARG A 33 12.58 -4.35 -47.22
CA ARG A 33 11.20 -4.27 -46.74
C ARG A 33 10.89 -5.42 -45.81
N LEU A 34 11.32 -6.64 -46.15
CA LEU A 34 11.18 -7.81 -45.29
C LEU A 34 11.90 -7.61 -43.95
N LYS A 35 13.12 -7.07 -43.97
CA LYS A 35 13.90 -6.76 -42.76
C LYS A 35 13.25 -5.67 -41.91
N ILE A 36 12.64 -4.65 -42.52
CA ILE A 36 11.90 -3.64 -41.76
C ILE A 36 10.62 -4.22 -41.15
N LEU A 37 9.91 -5.10 -41.86
CA LEU A 37 8.75 -5.79 -41.29
C LEU A 37 9.15 -6.69 -40.11
N GLU A 38 10.26 -7.43 -40.24
CA GLU A 38 10.86 -8.23 -39.16
C GLU A 38 11.24 -7.34 -37.97
N LEU A 39 11.90 -6.20 -38.23
CA LEU A 39 12.27 -5.23 -37.19
C LEU A 39 11.04 -4.64 -36.51
N ARG A 40 9.98 -4.31 -37.25
CA ARG A 40 8.72 -3.82 -36.67
C ARG A 40 8.09 -4.84 -35.72
N SER A 41 8.07 -6.12 -36.11
CA SER A 41 7.60 -7.19 -35.26
C SER A 41 8.44 -7.31 -33.98
N LYS A 42 9.77 -7.27 -34.12
CA LYS A 42 10.69 -7.35 -32.97
C LYS A 42 10.62 -6.13 -32.06
N LEU A 43 10.42 -4.95 -32.62
CA LEU A 43 10.24 -3.71 -31.87
C LEU A 43 8.92 -3.71 -31.10
N ALA A 44 7.85 -4.27 -31.68
CA ALA A 44 6.58 -4.46 -30.98
C ALA A 44 6.73 -5.43 -29.79
N GLU A 45 7.42 -6.55 -30.00
CA GLU A 45 7.76 -7.50 -28.94
C GLU A 45 8.58 -6.83 -27.83
N TYR A 46 9.64 -6.10 -28.19
CA TYR A 46 10.45 -5.34 -27.25
C TYR A 46 9.65 -4.30 -26.47
N ASN A 47 8.80 -3.51 -27.15
CA ASN A 47 7.97 -2.50 -26.49
C ASN A 47 6.98 -3.14 -25.50
N SER A 48 6.40 -4.31 -25.84
CA SER A 48 5.52 -5.04 -24.94
C SER A 48 6.25 -5.56 -23.70
N ALA A 49 7.48 -6.08 -23.88
CA ALA A 49 8.33 -6.53 -22.78
C ALA A 49 8.78 -5.35 -21.90
N LEU A 50 9.12 -4.21 -22.52
CA LEU A 50 9.49 -2.99 -21.81
C LEU A 50 8.35 -2.46 -20.95
N MET A 51 7.12 -2.43 -21.49
CA MET A 51 5.93 -2.03 -20.72
C MET A 51 5.67 -2.98 -19.55
N SER A 52 5.86 -4.29 -19.75
CA SER A 52 5.76 -5.29 -18.70
C SER A 52 6.81 -5.06 -17.61
N GLN A 53 8.05 -4.77 -17.99
CA GLN A 53 9.13 -4.47 -17.05
C GLN A 53 8.87 -3.18 -16.26
N ILE A 54 8.41 -2.13 -16.93
CA ILE A 54 8.02 -0.87 -16.28
C ILE A 54 6.89 -1.12 -15.28
N ALA A 55 5.90 -1.95 -15.63
CA ALA A 55 4.80 -2.28 -14.75
C ALA A 55 5.25 -3.06 -13.50
N ILE A 56 6.19 -4.00 -13.65
CA ILE A 56 6.80 -4.75 -12.55
C ILE A 56 7.63 -3.82 -11.65
N ASN A 57 8.47 -2.97 -12.24
CA ASN A 57 9.33 -2.03 -11.50
C ASN A 57 8.53 -0.93 -10.78
N LYS A 58 7.32 -0.60 -11.26
CA LYS A 58 6.42 0.36 -10.61
C LYS A 58 5.64 -0.23 -9.44
N GLN A 59 5.66 -1.55 -9.26
CA GLN A 59 4.95 -2.13 -8.13
C GLN A 59 5.62 -1.73 -6.82
N PRO A 60 4.83 -1.46 -5.78
CA PRO A 60 5.37 -1.16 -4.47
C PRO A 60 6.03 -2.39 -3.85
N ASN A 61 7.09 -2.15 -3.08
CA ASN A 61 7.68 -3.17 -2.22
C ASN A 61 6.66 -3.60 -1.15
N PRO A 62 6.73 -4.86 -0.68
CA PRO A 62 5.89 -5.33 0.41
C PRO A 62 6.14 -4.54 1.69
N GLN A 63 5.09 -4.39 2.48
CA GLN A 63 5.26 -3.91 3.84
C GLN A 63 5.93 -5.00 4.68
N VAL A 64 6.90 -4.59 5.50
CA VAL A 64 7.66 -5.48 6.39
C VAL A 64 6.72 -6.28 7.29
N ASP A 65 5.71 -5.64 7.90
CA ASP A 65 4.76 -6.32 8.79
C ASP A 65 3.92 -7.41 8.05
N GLU A 66 3.50 -7.15 6.80
CA GLU A 66 2.76 -8.14 6.01
C GLU A 66 3.67 -9.31 5.58
N LEU A 67 4.93 -9.01 5.24
CA LEU A 67 5.93 -10.00 4.88
C LEU A 67 6.31 -10.89 6.07
N GLU A 68 6.50 -10.30 7.26
CA GLU A 68 6.75 -11.04 8.50
C GLU A 68 5.58 -11.97 8.84
N ASN A 69 4.34 -11.48 8.77
CA ASN A 69 3.16 -12.32 8.99
C ASN A 69 3.08 -13.49 7.99
N LEU A 70 3.42 -13.25 6.72
CA LEU A 70 3.48 -14.31 5.71
C LEU A 70 4.61 -15.31 6.02
N ARG A 71 5.80 -14.83 6.38
CA ARG A 71 6.95 -15.67 6.76
C ARG A 71 6.64 -16.51 7.98
N ASP A 72 6.01 -15.94 9.00
CA ASP A 72 5.59 -16.66 10.20
C ASP A 72 4.52 -17.70 9.88
N TRP A 73 3.57 -17.40 9.00
CA TRP A 73 2.64 -18.40 8.51
C TRP A 73 3.35 -19.51 7.74
N LEU A 74 4.30 -19.19 6.86
CA LEU A 74 5.11 -20.17 6.14
C LEU A 74 5.99 -20.99 7.11
N LYS A 75 6.39 -20.46 8.25
CA LYS A 75 7.08 -21.27 9.27
C LYS A 75 6.11 -22.25 9.94
N VAL A 76 4.92 -21.80 10.31
CA VAL A 76 3.94 -22.60 11.05
C VAL A 76 3.28 -23.67 10.19
N GLU A 77 2.77 -23.31 9.01
CA GLU A 77 2.02 -24.22 8.14
C GLU A 77 2.96 -25.09 7.30
N VAL A 78 4.07 -24.50 6.90
CA VAL A 78 4.91 -25.00 5.82
C VAL A 78 6.11 -25.79 6.36
N SER A 79 6.60 -25.53 7.58
CA SER A 79 7.76 -26.27 8.12
C SER A 79 7.46 -27.68 8.63
N GLU A 80 6.22 -27.99 9.04
CA GLU A 80 5.90 -29.34 9.51
C GLU A 80 5.48 -30.29 8.38
N ASN A 81 5.00 -29.79 7.22
CA ASN A 81 4.51 -30.68 6.16
C ASN A 81 4.36 -30.10 4.74
N SER A 82 5.04 -29.00 4.40
CA SER A 82 4.90 -28.46 3.05
C SER A 82 6.12 -28.71 2.19
N GLY A 83 5.86 -29.08 0.94
CA GLY A 83 6.88 -29.32 -0.07
C GLY A 83 7.66 -28.09 -0.55
N LEU A 84 7.79 -27.03 0.27
CA LEU A 84 8.70 -25.91 0.01
C LEU A 84 10.12 -26.30 0.44
N HIS A 85 10.74 -27.15 -0.38
CA HIS A 85 12.15 -27.54 -0.26
C HIS A 85 12.95 -27.02 -1.45
N GLY A 86 14.27 -26.84 -1.24
CA GLY A 86 15.22 -26.48 -2.29
C GLY A 86 15.55 -24.98 -2.35
N PRO A 87 16.31 -24.52 -3.37
CA PRO A 87 16.87 -23.16 -3.41
C PRO A 87 15.82 -22.03 -3.36
N GLY A 88 14.57 -22.32 -3.76
CA GLY A 88 13.47 -21.35 -3.70
C GLY A 88 12.95 -21.07 -2.28
N SER A 89 13.19 -21.97 -1.31
CA SER A 89 12.79 -21.74 0.08
C SER A 89 13.64 -20.65 0.75
N LEU A 90 14.89 -20.46 0.29
CA LEU A 90 15.81 -19.42 0.77
C LEU A 90 15.28 -18.00 0.55
N VAL A 91 14.35 -17.81 -0.39
CA VAL A 91 13.70 -16.51 -0.62
C VAL A 91 12.78 -16.10 0.55
N TRP A 92 12.21 -17.09 1.23
CA TRP A 92 11.22 -16.89 2.30
C TRP A 92 11.81 -17.08 3.70
N PHE A 93 12.77 -17.99 3.82
CA PHE A 93 13.47 -18.28 5.07
C PHE A 93 14.89 -17.73 4.96
N THR A 94 15.06 -16.46 5.30
CA THR A 94 16.39 -15.88 5.46
C THR A 94 17.05 -16.52 6.67
N GLU A 95 18.01 -17.41 6.45
CA GLU A 95 18.89 -17.89 7.51
C GLU A 95 19.82 -16.76 7.97
N GLN A 96 20.28 -16.89 9.22
CA GLN A 96 21.09 -15.92 9.92
C GLN A 96 22.49 -15.82 9.27
N GLY A 97 22.60 -15.09 8.16
CA GLY A 97 23.84 -14.91 7.41
C GLY A 97 23.70 -14.39 5.97
N ASP A 98 22.52 -14.45 5.35
CA ASP A 98 22.33 -14.09 3.93
C ASP A 98 21.81 -12.66 3.67
N GLU A 99 22.04 -12.19 2.44
CA GLU A 99 21.93 -10.81 1.95
C GLU A 99 20.88 -9.94 2.68
N PRO A 100 21.28 -8.80 3.29
CA PRO A 100 20.41 -7.98 4.14
C PRO A 100 19.24 -7.28 3.42
N ASN A 101 19.03 -7.50 2.11
CA ASN A 101 18.12 -6.72 1.27
C ASN A 101 17.21 -7.57 0.36
N LEU A 102 16.90 -8.82 0.70
CA LEU A 102 15.97 -9.63 -0.10
C LEU A 102 14.56 -9.01 -0.17
N GLU A 103 14.18 -8.23 0.84
CA GLU A 103 12.88 -7.55 0.92
C GLU A 103 12.65 -6.56 -0.22
N ASN A 104 13.73 -5.96 -0.73
CA ASN A 104 13.69 -5.03 -1.86
C ASN A 104 13.58 -5.72 -3.23
N LYS A 105 13.69 -7.06 -3.27
CA LYS A 105 13.53 -7.88 -4.48
C LYS A 105 12.13 -8.49 -4.59
N LEU A 106 11.28 -8.29 -3.59
CA LEU A 106 9.91 -8.80 -3.55
C LEU A 106 8.93 -7.74 -4.03
N VAL A 107 7.84 -8.21 -4.65
CA VAL A 107 6.82 -7.35 -5.25
C VAL A 107 5.44 -7.79 -4.76
N VAL A 108 4.58 -6.82 -4.45
CA VAL A 108 3.19 -7.08 -4.05
C VAL A 108 2.30 -7.23 -5.27
N LEU A 109 1.56 -8.33 -5.35
CA LEU A 109 0.59 -8.59 -6.44
C LEU A 109 -0.72 -7.78 -6.29
N SER A 110 -1.08 -7.42 -5.05
CA SER A 110 -2.28 -6.63 -4.75
C SER A 110 -1.94 -5.53 -3.75
N SER A 111 -1.74 -4.32 -4.26
CA SER A 111 -1.37 -3.13 -3.47
C SER A 111 -2.56 -2.54 -2.66
N LYS A 112 -3.67 -3.27 -2.49
CA LYS A 112 -4.90 -2.74 -1.89
C LYS A 112 -4.67 -2.09 -0.50
N ASN A 113 -3.61 -2.51 0.21
CA ASN A 113 -3.30 -2.08 1.58
C ASN A 113 -2.07 -1.17 1.73
N VAL A 114 -1.37 -0.82 0.63
CA VAL A 114 -0.06 -0.15 0.73
C VAL A 114 -0.15 1.25 1.36
N ASN A 115 -1.30 1.92 1.23
CA ASN A 115 -1.57 3.25 1.79
C ASN A 115 -2.40 3.23 3.08
N GLN A 116 -2.32 2.19 3.90
CA GLN A 116 -2.98 2.24 5.21
C GLN A 116 -2.34 3.29 6.12
N ASP A 117 -3.18 4.18 6.65
CA ASP A 117 -2.81 5.21 7.63
C ASP A 117 -2.13 4.59 8.87
N LYS A 118 -1.28 5.39 9.54
CA LYS A 118 -0.54 4.96 10.74
C LYS A 118 -1.45 4.37 11.82
N PHE A 119 -2.65 4.94 11.98
CA PHE A 119 -3.69 4.46 12.86
C PHE A 119 -4.20 3.07 12.49
N THR A 120 -4.50 2.84 11.21
CA THR A 120 -4.94 1.54 10.70
C THR A 120 -3.88 0.48 10.93
N ARG A 121 -2.60 0.80 10.70
CA ARG A 121 -1.49 -0.12 11.00
C ARG A 121 -1.37 -0.41 12.49
N PHE A 122 -1.49 0.61 13.34
CA PHE A 122 -1.47 0.43 14.79
C PHE A 122 -2.62 -0.47 15.26
N ILE A 123 -3.84 -0.23 14.78
CA ILE A 123 -4.99 -1.07 15.05
C ILE A 123 -4.73 -2.49 14.57
N LEU A 124 -4.27 -2.69 13.34
CA LEU A 124 -4.05 -4.02 12.78
C LEU A 124 -3.02 -4.82 13.61
N LYS A 125 -1.92 -4.17 14.02
CA LYS A 125 -0.83 -4.81 14.77
C LYS A 125 -1.17 -5.08 16.22
N HIS A 126 -1.67 -4.07 16.94
CA HIS A 126 -1.87 -4.16 18.39
C HIS A 126 -3.31 -4.51 18.77
N ALA A 127 -4.27 -3.88 18.09
CA ALA A 127 -5.69 -4.10 18.36
C ALA A 127 -6.27 -5.22 17.51
N GLY A 128 -5.61 -5.74 16.47
CA GLY A 128 -6.20 -6.70 15.53
C GLY A 128 -6.75 -7.93 16.24
N LYS A 129 -5.96 -8.54 17.13
CA LYS A 129 -6.39 -9.69 17.94
C LYS A 129 -7.49 -9.35 18.94
N LEU A 130 -7.42 -8.17 19.57
CA LEU A 130 -8.41 -7.70 20.55
C LEU A 130 -9.72 -7.24 19.89
N LEU A 131 -9.64 -6.74 18.67
CA LEU A 131 -10.76 -6.28 17.87
C LEU A 131 -11.46 -7.51 17.27
N LEU A 132 -10.69 -8.49 16.78
CA LEU A 132 -11.19 -9.82 16.39
C LEU A 132 -11.84 -10.60 17.54
N SER A 133 -11.49 -10.33 18.80
CA SER A 133 -12.14 -10.97 19.95
C SER A 133 -13.48 -10.31 20.33
N LEU A 134 -13.81 -9.13 19.76
CA LEU A 134 -15.11 -8.50 19.98
C LEU A 134 -16.21 -9.26 19.22
N PRO A 135 -17.36 -9.55 19.87
CA PRO A 135 -18.42 -10.37 19.27
C PRO A 135 -19.16 -9.68 18.12
N PHE A 136 -18.92 -8.37 17.90
CA PHE A 136 -19.63 -7.56 16.91
C PHE A 136 -18.97 -7.51 15.54
N ILE A 137 -17.79 -8.13 15.38
CA ILE A 137 -17.04 -8.09 14.12
C ILE A 137 -17.26 -9.42 13.39
N PRO A 138 -17.83 -9.40 12.18
CA PRO A 138 -18.06 -10.62 11.43
C PRO A 138 -16.72 -11.23 11.00
N VAL A 139 -16.30 -12.28 11.70
CA VAL A 139 -15.10 -13.03 11.34
C VAL A 139 -15.44 -14.02 10.23
N LYS A 140 -15.13 -13.68 8.98
CA LYS A 140 -15.18 -14.66 7.88
C LYS A 140 -14.01 -15.63 8.00
N ARG A 141 -14.32 -16.89 8.25
CA ARG A 141 -13.34 -17.99 8.21
C ARG A 141 -13.35 -18.57 6.80
N ARG A 142 -12.22 -18.57 6.12
CA ARG A 142 -12.08 -19.22 4.81
C ARG A 142 -11.30 -20.52 5.01
N ASN A 143 -11.92 -21.63 4.61
CA ASN A 143 -11.24 -22.92 4.64
C ASN A 143 -10.32 -22.98 3.42
N PHE A 144 -9.02 -23.05 3.64
CA PHE A 144 -8.09 -23.46 2.60
C PHE A 144 -8.06 -24.99 2.59
N PRO A 145 -8.37 -25.65 1.46
CA PRO A 145 -8.21 -27.09 1.36
C PRO A 145 -6.71 -27.39 1.30
N THR A 146 -6.10 -27.69 2.45
CA THR A 146 -4.76 -28.28 2.50
C THR A 146 -4.84 -29.70 1.93
N ARG A 147 -3.82 -30.12 1.19
CA ARG A 147 -3.79 -31.40 0.44
C ARG A 147 -3.82 -32.64 1.35
N GLU A 148 -3.73 -32.46 2.66
CA GLU A 148 -3.80 -33.51 3.68
C GLU A 148 -4.97 -33.29 4.64
N THR A 149 -6.19 -33.56 4.16
CA THR A 149 -7.38 -33.72 5.01
C THR A 149 -7.51 -35.16 5.53
N LEU A 150 -6.41 -35.73 6.04
CA LEU A 150 -6.39 -37.06 6.67
C LEU A 150 -5.83 -36.96 8.10
N GLY A 151 -6.57 -36.33 9.01
CA GLY A 151 -6.40 -36.55 10.45
C GLY A 151 -6.11 -35.34 11.34
N ASN A 152 -5.73 -34.18 10.81
CA ASN A 152 -5.48 -32.98 11.62
C ASN A 152 -6.58 -31.91 11.47
N PRO A 153 -6.91 -31.15 12.53
CA PRO A 153 -7.86 -30.05 12.42
C PRO A 153 -7.31 -28.99 11.46
N PRO A 154 -8.17 -28.41 10.60
CA PRO A 154 -7.73 -27.41 9.64
C PRO A 154 -7.11 -26.21 10.37
N VAL A 155 -5.93 -25.78 9.94
CA VAL A 155 -5.32 -24.55 10.45
C VAL A 155 -6.17 -23.38 9.97
N PHE A 156 -6.89 -22.76 10.90
CA PHE A 156 -7.77 -21.63 10.61
C PHE A 156 -6.95 -20.35 10.50
N GLN A 157 -6.80 -19.82 9.29
CA GLN A 157 -6.37 -18.43 9.13
C GLN A 157 -7.60 -17.52 9.17
N ILE A 158 -7.66 -16.72 10.22
CA ILE A 158 -8.68 -15.68 10.39
C ILE A 158 -8.30 -14.49 9.50
N TYR A 159 -8.85 -14.45 8.29
CA TYR A 159 -8.88 -13.24 7.48
C TYR A 159 -10.18 -12.49 7.77
N SER A 160 -10.14 -11.57 8.72
CA SER A 160 -11.16 -10.51 8.74
C SER A 160 -10.91 -9.60 7.54
N SER A 161 -11.98 -9.25 6.82
CA SER A 161 -11.88 -8.31 5.70
C SER A 161 -11.25 -7.02 6.23
N THR A 162 -10.16 -6.58 5.61
CA THR A 162 -9.51 -5.31 5.97
C THR A 162 -10.51 -4.15 6.02
N ASP A 163 -11.51 -4.19 5.15
CA ASP A 163 -12.60 -3.22 5.06
C ASP A 163 -13.46 -3.17 6.35
N ASP A 164 -13.70 -4.32 7.01
CA ASP A 164 -14.47 -4.40 8.27
C ASP A 164 -13.66 -3.83 9.46
N ILE A 165 -12.35 -4.14 9.51
CA ILE A 165 -11.43 -3.60 10.52
C ILE A 165 -11.33 -2.08 10.40
N ILE A 166 -11.21 -1.57 9.17
CA ILE A 166 -11.17 -0.13 8.89
C ILE A 166 -12.49 0.53 9.32
N SER A 167 -13.63 -0.08 9.02
CA SER A 167 -14.94 0.45 9.44
C SER A 167 -15.05 0.58 10.96
N VAL A 168 -14.59 -0.42 11.71
CA VAL A 168 -14.58 -0.37 13.18
C VAL A 168 -13.57 0.67 13.69
N GLY A 169 -12.39 0.76 13.08
CA GLY A 169 -11.41 1.81 13.38
C GLY A 169 -11.99 3.20 13.22
N ASN A 170 -12.72 3.46 12.13
CA ASN A 170 -13.41 4.73 11.88
C ASN A 170 -14.48 5.04 12.93
N LYS A 171 -15.20 4.02 13.43
CA LYS A 171 -16.16 4.19 14.52
C LYS A 171 -15.45 4.60 15.82
N ILE A 172 -14.36 3.91 16.17
CA ILE A 172 -13.55 4.25 17.36
C ILE A 172 -12.99 5.67 17.24
N ALA A 173 -12.45 6.02 16.08
CA ALA A 173 -11.94 7.35 15.78
C ALA A 173 -13.02 8.43 15.99
N THR A 174 -14.23 8.19 15.50
CA THR A 174 -15.37 9.10 15.66
C THR A 174 -15.74 9.27 17.13
N VAL A 175 -15.79 8.17 17.89
CA VAL A 175 -16.08 8.21 19.33
C VAL A 175 -14.99 8.98 20.08
N LEU A 176 -13.71 8.70 19.81
CA LEU A 176 -12.60 9.44 20.41
C LEU A 176 -12.68 10.94 20.09
N ALA A 177 -12.95 11.32 18.85
CA ALA A 177 -13.10 12.72 18.46
C ALA A 177 -14.25 13.41 19.21
N SER A 178 -15.39 12.73 19.37
CA SER A 178 -16.53 13.26 20.13
C SER A 178 -16.22 13.43 21.63
N LEU A 179 -15.52 12.48 22.23
CA LEU A 179 -15.10 12.55 23.63
C LEU A 179 -14.07 13.66 23.85
N LEU A 180 -13.09 13.76 22.96
CA LEU A 180 -12.01 14.74 23.03
C LEU A 180 -12.50 16.17 22.86
N THR A 181 -13.61 16.36 22.15
CA THR A 181 -14.26 17.68 22.02
C THR A 181 -15.18 18.01 23.18
N THR A 182 -15.84 17.02 23.78
CA THR A 182 -16.84 17.24 24.84
C THR A 182 -16.23 17.29 26.24
N ILE A 183 -15.27 16.41 26.56
CA ILE A 183 -14.65 16.32 27.89
C ILE A 183 -14.03 17.65 28.33
N PRO A 184 -13.27 18.38 27.50
CA PRO A 184 -12.63 19.62 27.92
C PRO A 184 -13.62 20.70 28.34
N VAL A 185 -14.75 20.82 27.62
CA VAL A 185 -15.81 21.78 27.94
C VAL A 185 -16.40 21.49 29.32
N VAL A 186 -16.69 20.22 29.61
CA VAL A 186 -17.24 19.79 30.90
C VAL A 186 -16.22 20.00 32.03
N VAL A 187 -14.97 19.57 31.84
CA VAL A 187 -13.91 19.70 32.84
C VAL A 187 -13.64 21.17 33.17
N LEU A 188 -13.53 22.03 32.16
CA LEU A 188 -13.29 23.47 32.34
C LEU A 188 -14.42 24.17 33.11
N ASN A 189 -15.65 23.65 33.06
CA ASN A 189 -16.78 24.19 33.80
C ASN A 189 -16.64 24.03 35.34
N PHE A 190 -16.05 22.92 35.79
CA PHE A 190 -15.93 22.64 37.23
C PHE A 190 -14.79 23.38 37.93
N ILE A 191 -13.87 23.96 37.16
CA ILE A 191 -12.65 24.56 37.70
C ILE A 191 -12.84 26.06 37.80
N SER A 192 -12.70 26.62 38.99
CA SER A 192 -12.89 28.06 39.21
C SER A 192 -11.63 28.91 38.97
N SER A 193 -10.43 28.32 39.10
CA SER A 193 -9.18 29.08 39.01
C SER A 193 -8.76 29.33 37.55
N ILE A 194 -8.55 30.60 37.22
CA ILE A 194 -8.21 31.03 35.86
C ILE A 194 -6.89 30.44 35.35
N ASN A 195 -5.89 30.30 36.23
CA ASN A 195 -4.59 29.74 35.88
C ASN A 195 -4.69 28.24 35.52
N LEU A 196 -5.51 27.46 36.24
CA LEU A 196 -5.74 26.04 35.91
C LEU A 196 -6.56 25.89 34.63
N ARG A 197 -7.55 26.77 34.39
CA ARG A 197 -8.31 26.78 33.13
C ARG A 197 -7.38 26.96 31.93
N LEU A 198 -6.49 27.94 31.97
CA LEU A 198 -5.51 28.20 30.89
C LEU A 198 -4.56 27.02 30.69
N GLY A 199 -4.05 26.43 31.78
CA GLY A 199 -3.19 25.24 31.69
C GLY A 199 -3.89 24.04 31.04
N LEU A 200 -5.16 23.80 31.38
CA LEU A 200 -5.92 22.70 30.81
C LEU A 200 -6.31 22.92 29.35
N ILE A 201 -6.56 24.16 28.93
CA ILE A 201 -6.76 24.48 27.50
C ILE A 201 -5.55 24.03 26.68
N VAL A 202 -4.35 24.41 27.13
CA VAL A 202 -3.10 24.01 26.46
C VAL A 202 -2.96 22.49 26.46
N MET A 203 -3.20 21.84 27.59
CA MET A 203 -3.08 20.38 27.72
C MET A 203 -4.06 19.64 26.79
N PHE A 204 -5.34 20.02 26.78
CA PHE A 204 -6.34 19.39 25.91
C PHE A 204 -6.09 19.68 24.43
N THR A 205 -5.60 20.88 24.08
CA THR A 205 -5.24 21.20 22.70
C THR A 205 -4.06 20.36 22.21
N LEU A 206 -3.05 20.13 23.06
CA LEU A 206 -1.93 19.23 22.75
C LEU A 206 -2.37 17.77 22.61
N LEU A 207 -3.26 17.29 23.47
CA LEU A 207 -3.86 15.95 23.34
C LEU A 207 -4.65 15.82 22.04
N PHE A 208 -5.48 16.80 21.71
CA PHE A 208 -6.25 16.84 20.46
C PHE A 208 -5.34 16.78 19.23
N SER A 209 -4.33 17.64 19.19
CA SER A 209 -3.34 17.67 18.11
C SER A 209 -2.59 16.35 17.98
N SER A 210 -2.21 15.73 19.10
CA SER A 210 -1.51 14.43 19.13
C SER A 210 -2.40 13.30 18.59
N VAL A 211 -3.67 13.24 19.02
CA VAL A 211 -4.63 12.25 18.52
C VAL A 211 -4.88 12.45 17.03
N LEU A 212 -5.06 13.70 16.57
CA LEU A 212 -5.28 13.99 15.16
C LEU A 212 -4.07 13.64 14.29
N ALA A 213 -2.85 13.94 14.76
CA ALA A 213 -1.61 13.57 14.08
C ALA A 213 -1.37 12.04 14.05
N PHE A 214 -1.91 11.32 15.04
CA PHE A 214 -1.86 9.87 15.09
C PHE A 214 -2.91 9.21 14.19
N MET A 215 -4.13 9.79 14.14
CA MET A 215 -5.30 9.15 13.56
C MET A 215 -5.37 9.20 12.02
N GLY A 216 -4.56 10.03 11.35
CA GLY A 216 -4.62 10.13 9.89
C GLY A 216 -3.37 10.66 9.22
N ASN A 217 -3.42 10.69 7.89
CA ASN A 217 -2.50 11.41 7.02
C ASN A 217 -2.87 12.91 6.92
N ALA A 218 -3.28 13.51 8.05
CA ALA A 218 -3.66 14.91 8.08
C ALA A 218 -2.44 15.78 7.73
N SER A 219 -2.63 16.75 6.83
CA SER A 219 -1.55 17.67 6.48
C SER A 219 -1.18 18.53 7.69
N ARG A 220 0.07 19.03 7.74
CA ARG A 220 0.53 19.89 8.85
C ARG A 220 -0.39 21.11 9.03
N VAL A 221 -0.95 21.60 7.93
CA VAL A 221 -1.88 22.74 7.90
C VAL A 221 -3.23 22.37 8.49
N GLU A 222 -3.76 21.17 8.19
CA GLU A 222 -5.00 20.67 8.80
C GLU A 222 -4.87 20.49 10.31
N VAL A 223 -3.76 19.92 10.78
CA VAL A 223 -3.52 19.72 12.22
C VAL A 223 -3.44 21.07 12.93
N PHE A 224 -2.74 22.05 12.37
CA PHE A 224 -2.64 23.39 12.94
C PHE A 224 -4.00 24.10 12.94
N GLY A 225 -4.73 24.06 11.82
CA GLY A 225 -6.05 24.67 11.69
C GLY A 225 -7.06 24.08 12.66
N ALA A 226 -7.14 22.75 12.75
CA ALA A 226 -8.04 22.08 13.68
C ALA A 226 -7.69 22.37 15.15
N SER A 227 -6.40 22.40 15.49
CA SER A 227 -5.94 22.73 16.85
C SER A 227 -6.26 24.18 17.22
N ALA A 228 -6.06 25.12 16.29
CA ALA A 228 -6.40 26.53 16.49
C ALA A 228 -7.92 26.74 16.66
N ALA A 229 -8.73 26.09 15.83
CA ALA A 229 -10.19 26.13 15.95
C ALA A 229 -10.66 25.56 17.29
N PHE A 230 -10.10 24.42 17.71
CA PHE A 230 -10.42 23.79 18.99
C PHE A 230 -10.03 24.67 20.18
N ALA A 231 -8.82 25.23 20.19
CA ALA A 231 -8.37 26.17 21.22
C ALA A 231 -9.27 27.41 21.29
N ALA A 232 -9.67 27.97 20.13
CA ALA A 232 -10.56 29.11 20.07
C ALA A 232 -11.92 28.83 20.74
N VAL A 233 -12.52 27.66 20.47
CA VAL A 233 -13.78 27.24 21.11
C VAL A 233 -13.63 27.18 22.64
N GLN A 234 -12.53 26.62 23.14
CA GLN A 234 -12.28 26.54 24.57
C GLN A 234 -12.04 27.90 25.22
N VAL A 235 -11.27 28.79 24.56
CA VAL A 235 -11.00 30.14 25.06
C VAL A 235 -12.27 30.97 25.12
N VAL A 236 -13.14 30.87 24.10
CA VAL A 236 -14.46 31.53 24.10
C VAL A 236 -15.33 31.02 25.24
N PHE A 237 -15.37 29.70 25.47
CA PHE A 237 -16.12 29.10 26.59
C PHE A 237 -15.59 29.57 27.94
N VAL A 238 -14.27 29.61 28.14
CA VAL A 238 -13.70 30.15 29.38
C VAL A 238 -14.01 31.64 29.52
N GLY A 239 -13.97 32.41 28.44
CA GLY A 239 -14.29 33.84 28.44
C GLY A 239 -15.75 34.14 28.79
N SER A 240 -16.70 33.28 28.42
CA SER A 240 -18.12 33.45 28.75
C SER A 240 -18.44 33.06 30.19
N VAL A 241 -17.89 31.94 30.68
CA VAL A 241 -18.13 31.43 32.05
C VAL A 241 -17.41 32.26 33.12
N SER A 242 -16.48 33.15 32.74
CA SER A 242 -15.72 34.01 33.67
C SER A 242 -16.34 35.40 33.86
N ARG A 243 -17.41 35.76 33.14
CA ARG A 243 -18.14 37.02 33.36
C ARG A 243 -19.23 36.78 34.42
N PRO A 244 -19.25 37.53 35.53
CA PRO A 244 -20.34 37.48 36.51
C PRO A 244 -21.66 37.97 35.90
#